data_AF-A0A940LEZ0-F1
#
_entry.id   AF-A0A940LEZ0-F1
#
_cell.length_a   1.000
_cell.length_b   1.000
_cell.length_c   1.000
_cell.angle_alpha   90.00
_cell.angle_beta   90.00
_cell.angle_gamma   90.00
#
_symmetry.space_group_name_H-M   'P 1'
#
loop_
_entity.id
_entity.type
_entity.pdbx_description
1 polymer ?
#
loop_
_entity_poly.entity_id
_entity_poly.type
_entity_poly.pdbx_seq_one_letter_code
_entity_poly.pdbx_strand_id
1 'polypeptide(L)'
;MTKKNFILLGFILLKFLLQYALINPYYDLHRDEYLHLDQANHLAWGYLSVPPVTSWIAWIIQLLGNSIFWVKFFPALFGALTVLVVWKTIEELKGNLFALVLG
;
A
#
# COMPACT_ATOMS: atom_id res chain seq x y z
N MET A 1 9.13 -0.49 24.21
CA MET A 1 8.65 -1.30 23.06
C MET A 1 9.14 -2.73 23.23
N THR A 2 8.28 -3.73 23.02
CA THR A 2 8.66 -5.16 23.11
C THR A 2 9.48 -5.58 21.87
N LYS A 3 10.28 -6.66 21.97
CA LYS A 3 11.07 -7.21 20.85
C LYS A 3 10.21 -7.46 19.59
N LYS A 4 8.97 -7.91 19.76
CA LYS A 4 7.99 -8.14 18.69
C LYS A 4 7.68 -6.86 17.90
N ASN A 5 7.48 -5.74 18.59
CA ASN A 5 7.15 -4.47 17.93
C ASN A 5 8.29 -3.95 17.06
N PHE A 6 9.55 -4.17 17.45
CA PHE A 6 10.71 -3.81 16.61
C PHE A 6 10.78 -4.65 15.33
N ILE A 7 10.44 -5.95 15.42
CA ILE A 7 10.42 -6.83 14.25
C ILE A 7 9.31 -6.41 13.28
N LEU A 8 8.11 -6.14 13.79
CA LEU A 8 7.00 -5.61 12.99
C LEU A 8 7.37 -4.28 12.32
N LEU A 9 7.97 -3.34 13.06
CA LEU A 9 8.45 -2.08 12.48
C LEU A 9 9.47 -2.36 11.36
N GLY A 10 10.35 -3.33 11.56
CA GLY A 10 11.29 -3.80 10.54
C GLY A 10 10.59 -4.26 9.26
N PHE A 11 9.54 -5.09 9.35
CA PHE A 11 8.75 -5.51 8.19
C PHE A 11 8.05 -4.34 7.50
N ILE A 12 7.47 -3.41 8.25
CA ILE A 12 6.83 -2.22 7.68
C ILE A 12 7.84 -1.36 6.92
N LEU A 13 8.99 -1.07 7.53
CA LEU A 13 10.06 -0.31 6.89
C LEU A 13 10.59 -1.04 5.65
N LEU A 14 10.80 -2.36 5.76
CA LEU A 14 11.24 -3.18 4.65
C LEU A 14 10.23 -3.14 3.49
N LYS A 15 8.92 -3.17 3.76
CA LYS A 15 7.89 -3.06 2.72
C LYS A 15 8.00 -1.75 1.93
N PHE A 16 8.18 -0.61 2.62
CA PHE A 16 8.39 0.67 1.95
C PHE A 16 9.72 0.72 1.19
N LEU A 17 10.81 0.25 1.80
CA LEU A 17 12.13 0.24 1.17
C LEU A 17 12.13 -0.59 -0.12
N LEU A 18 11.58 -1.82 -0.06
CA LEU A 18 11.47 -2.69 -1.23
C LEU A 18 10.59 -2.09 -2.32
N GLN A 19 9.48 -1.43 -1.95
CA GLN A 19 8.59 -0.80 -2.94
C GLN A 19 9.36 0.17 -3.83
N TYR A 20 10.21 1.03 -3.26
CA TYR A 20 10.93 2.04 -4.04
C TYR A 20 12.26 1.55 -4.59
N ALA A 21 12.94 0.63 -3.91
CA ALA A 21 14.22 0.08 -4.37
C ALA A 21 14.07 -0.83 -5.60
N LEU A 22 12.92 -1.50 -5.75
CA LEU A 22 12.66 -2.43 -6.85
C LEU A 22 12.00 -1.77 -8.07
N ILE A 23 11.54 -0.52 -7.95
CA ILE A 23 11.01 0.22 -9.10
C ILE A 23 12.20 0.74 -9.90
N ASN A 24 12.29 0.27 -11.14
CA ASN A 24 13.32 0.75 -12.05
C ASN A 24 12.89 2.11 -12.64
N PRO A 25 13.74 3.15 -12.55
CA PRO A 25 13.41 4.52 -12.98
C PRO A 25 13.22 4.68 -14.49
N TYR A 26 13.62 3.70 -15.30
CA TYR A 26 13.43 3.73 -16.76
C TYR A 26 12.00 3.38 -17.20
N TYR A 27 11.15 2.87 -16.30
CA TYR A 27 9.76 2.56 -16.61
C TYR A 27 8.82 3.65 -16.11
N ASP A 28 7.91 4.06 -16.99
CA ASP A 28 6.77 4.90 -16.64
C ASP A 28 5.70 4.10 -15.87
N LEU A 29 4.58 4.76 -15.56
CA LEU A 29 3.45 4.10 -14.93
C LEU A 29 2.86 3.02 -15.84
N HIS A 30 2.35 1.97 -15.21
CA HIS A 30 1.64 0.92 -15.93
C HIS A 30 0.32 1.45 -16.48
N ARG A 31 -0.20 0.84 -17.55
CA ARG A 31 -1.48 1.23 -18.16
C ARG A 31 -2.62 1.36 -17.14
N ASP A 32 -2.72 0.40 -16.23
CA ASP A 32 -3.79 0.39 -15.22
C ASP A 32 -3.63 1.53 -14.20
N GLU A 33 -2.40 1.96 -13.92
CA GLU A 33 -2.16 3.10 -13.04
C GLU A 33 -2.64 4.39 -13.69
N TYR A 34 -2.39 4.58 -14.99
CA TYR A 34 -2.97 5.69 -15.75
C TYR A 34 -4.50 5.63 -15.78
N LEU A 35 -5.08 4.43 -15.97
CA LEU A 35 -6.53 4.25 -15.94
C LEU A 35 -7.13 4.69 -14.61
N HIS A 36 -6.51 4.33 -13.48
CA HIS A 36 -6.99 4.73 -12.16
C HIS A 36 -6.79 6.23 -11.90
N LEU A 37 -5.68 6.81 -12.35
CA LEU A 37 -5.46 8.25 -12.20
C LEU A 37 -6.48 9.08 -12.97
N ASP A 38 -6.94 8.63 -14.13
CA ASP A 38 -7.99 9.34 -14.88
C ASP A 38 -9.33 9.37 -14.13
N GLN A 39 -9.59 8.38 -13.27
CA GLN A 39 -10.80 8.34 -12.43
C GLN A 39 -10.85 9.48 -11.41
N ALA A 40 -9.71 10.12 -11.11
CA ALA A 40 -9.65 11.33 -10.29
C ALA A 40 -10.48 12.48 -10.88
N ASN A 41 -10.55 12.56 -12.22
CA ASN A 41 -11.32 13.59 -12.93
C ASN A 41 -12.81 13.25 -13.06
N HIS A 42 -13.18 12.00 -12.83
CA HIS A 42 -14.52 11.46 -13.12
C HIS A 42 -15.11 10.72 -11.91
N LEU A 43 -14.94 11.26 -10.71
CA LEU A 43 -15.36 10.62 -9.46
C LEU A 43 -16.79 10.05 -9.53
N ALA A 44 -16.90 8.74 -9.36
CA ALA A 44 -18.15 7.99 -9.35
C ALA A 44 -18.22 7.11 -8.10
N TRP A 45 -19.44 6.67 -7.74
CA TRP A 45 -19.70 5.71 -6.65
C TRP A 45 -19.23 4.27 -6.96
N GLY A 46 -18.36 4.10 -7.95
CA GLY A 46 -17.85 2.83 -8.42
C GLY A 46 -17.90 2.74 -9.93
N TYR A 47 -16.97 1.98 -10.48
CA TYR A 47 -16.97 1.55 -11.87
C TYR A 47 -17.19 0.05 -11.93
N LEU A 48 -17.50 -0.45 -13.13
CA LEU A 48 -17.67 -1.89 -13.34
C LEU A 48 -16.45 -2.71 -12.88
N SER A 49 -15.24 -2.15 -12.99
CA SER A 49 -13.99 -2.82 -12.67
C SER A 49 -13.42 -2.50 -11.28
N VAL A 50 -13.83 -1.39 -10.64
CA VAL A 50 -13.24 -0.96 -9.36
C VAL A 50 -14.25 -0.27 -8.43
N PRO A 51 -14.09 -0.44 -7.11
CA PRO A 51 -14.93 0.24 -6.14
C PRO A 51 -14.65 1.75 -6.08
N PRO A 52 -15.56 2.56 -5.50
CA PRO A 52 -15.41 4.02 -5.41
C PRO A 52 -14.14 4.48 -4.68
N VAL A 53 -13.66 3.67 -3.72
CA VAL A 53 -12.45 4.01 -2.94
C VAL A 53 -11.23 4.20 -3.83
N THR A 54 -11.12 3.46 -4.94
CA THR A 54 -10.02 3.61 -5.89
C THR A 54 -10.00 5.01 -6.50
N SER A 55 -11.15 5.51 -6.95
CA SER A 55 -11.30 6.85 -7.52
C SER A 55 -10.99 7.95 -6.50
N TRP A 56 -11.39 7.77 -5.24
CA TRP A 56 -11.06 8.71 -4.17
C TRP A 56 -9.56 8.78 -3.88
N ILE A 57 -8.87 7.64 -3.87
CA ILE A 57 -7.41 7.60 -3.73
C ILE A 57 -6.76 8.31 -4.91
N ALA A 58 -7.21 8.06 -6.14
CA ALA A 58 -6.71 8.75 -7.33
C ALA A 58 -6.89 10.27 -7.23
N TRP A 59 -8.03 10.73 -6.74
CA TRP A 59 -8.29 12.15 -6.49
C TRP A 59 -7.35 12.76 -5.44
N ILE A 60 -7.07 12.03 -4.35
CA ILE A 60 -6.07 12.46 -3.36
C ILE A 60 -4.67 12.55 -4.00
N ILE A 61 -4.27 11.58 -4.81
CA ILE A 61 -2.98 11.60 -5.54
C ILE A 61 -2.91 12.82 -6.47
N GLN A 62 -4.02 13.17 -7.13
CA GLN A 62 -4.12 14.35 -7.96
C GLN A 62 -3.93 15.65 -7.16
N LEU A 63 -4.55 15.78 -5.99
CA LEU A 63 -4.36 16.92 -5.09
C LEU A 63 -2.91 17.04 -4.60
N LEU A 64 -2.22 15.90 -4.44
CA LEU A 64 -0.81 15.83 -4.02
C LEU A 64 0.18 16.04 -5.19
N GLY A 65 -0.32 16.29 -6.40
CA GLY A 65 0.47 16.68 -7.57
C GLY A 65 0.83 15.56 -8.54
N ASN A 66 0.19 14.39 -8.47
CA ASN A 66 0.35 13.29 -9.45
C ASN A 66 1.78 12.78 -9.71
N SER A 67 2.70 12.99 -8.76
CA SER A 67 4.06 12.46 -8.90
C SER A 67 4.07 10.93 -8.82
N ILE A 68 5.02 10.28 -9.52
CA ILE A 68 5.18 8.81 -9.47
C ILE A 68 5.33 8.33 -8.02
N PHE A 69 5.98 9.14 -7.18
CA PHE A 69 6.08 8.86 -5.75
C PHE A 69 4.71 8.65 -5.10
N TRP A 70 3.76 9.58 -5.27
CA TRP A 70 2.43 9.47 -4.68
C TRP A 70 1.62 8.31 -5.26
N VAL A 71 1.74 8.05 -6.56
CA VAL A 71 1.08 6.91 -7.21
C VAL A 71 1.52 5.58 -6.57
N LYS A 72 2.81 5.45 -6.26
CA LYS A 72 3.37 4.22 -5.67
C LYS A 72 3.25 4.18 -4.14
N PHE A 73 3.09 5.33 -3.49
CA PHE A 73 2.98 5.45 -2.03
C PHE A 73 1.75 4.75 -1.47
N PHE A 74 0.56 4.99 -2.03
CA PHE A 74 -0.69 4.42 -1.49
C PHE A 74 -0.72 2.88 -1.55
N PRO A 75 -0.34 2.22 -2.66
CA PRO A 75 -0.15 0.77 -2.68
C PRO A 75 0.85 0.27 -1.63
N ALA A 76 1.95 0.99 -1.41
CA ALA A 76 2.93 0.66 -0.38
C ALA A 76 2.34 0.74 1.03
N LEU A 77 1.60 1.83 1.30
CA LEU A 77 0.91 2.08 2.56
C LEU A 77 -0.11 0.99 2.86
N PHE A 78 -0.97 0.64 1.91
CA PHE A 78 -1.95 -0.43 2.12
C PHE A 78 -1.27 -1.76 2.35
N GLY A 79 -0.19 -2.08 1.63
CA GLY A 79 0.61 -3.27 1.90
C GLY A 79 1.19 -3.29 3.32
N ALA A 80 1.71 -2.16 3.81
CA ALA A 80 2.22 -2.05 5.19
C ALA A 80 1.12 -2.17 6.25
N LEU A 81 -0.07 -1.59 6.00
CA LEU A 81 -1.23 -1.74 6.87
C LEU A 81 -1.74 -3.17 6.90
N THR A 82 -1.70 -3.89 5.76
CA THR A 82 -2.03 -5.31 5.72
C THR A 82 -1.08 -6.12 6.60
N VAL A 83 0.24 -5.89 6.53
CA VAL A 83 1.22 -6.52 7.42
C VAL A 83 0.89 -6.25 8.90
N LEU A 84 0.54 -5.00 9.24
CA LEU A 84 0.13 -4.65 10.60
C LEU A 84 -1.11 -5.40 11.06
N VAL A 85 -2.15 -5.46 10.22
CA VAL A 85 -3.40 -6.15 10.54
C VAL A 85 -3.16 -7.64 10.73
N VAL A 86 -2.47 -8.30 9.79
CA VAL A 86 -2.15 -9.73 9.86
C VAL A 86 -1.34 -10.04 11.12
N TRP A 87 -0.30 -9.25 11.41
CA TRP A 87 0.49 -9.40 12.63
C TRP A 87 -0.38 -9.34 13.88
N LYS A 88 -1.28 -8.35 13.97
CA LYS A 88 -2.17 -8.18 15.12
C LYS A 88 -3.19 -9.31 15.24
N THR A 89 -3.70 -9.82 14.12
CA THR A 89 -4.56 -11.00 14.10
C THR A 89 -3.84 -12.22 14.66
N ILE A 90 -2.58 -12.45 14.28
CA ILE A 90 -1.79 -13.57 14.80
C ILE A 90 -1.50 -13.39 16.30
N GLU A 91 -1.23 -12.17 16.77
CA GLU A 91 -1.09 -11.90 18.22
C GLU A 91 -2.37 -12.23 18.98
N GLU A 92 -3.54 -11.87 18.46
CA GLU A 92 -4.85 -12.15 19.06
C GLU A 92 -5.15 -13.65 19.10
N LEU A 93 -4.73 -14.38 18.07
CA LEU A 93 -4.79 -15.84 18.01
C LEU A 93 -3.71 -16.54 18.87
N LYS A 94 -2.97 -15.79 19.69
CA LYS A 94 -1.91 -16.28 20.58
C LYS A 94 -0.74 -16.96 19.85
N GLY A 95 -0.48 -16.55 18.61
CA GLY A 95 0.66 -17.01 17.83
C GLY A 95 2.00 -16.67 18.49
N ASN A 96 2.96 -17.59 18.36
CA ASN A 96 4.33 -17.36 18.81
C ASN A 96 5.10 -16.47 17.83
N LEU A 97 6.36 -16.15 18.13
CA LEU A 97 7.17 -15.30 17.25
C LEU A 97 7.37 -15.90 15.85
N PHE A 98 7.45 -17.22 15.73
CA PHE A 98 7.60 -17.89 14.45
C PHE A 98 6.36 -17.69 13.56
N ALA A 99 5.16 -17.82 14.13
CA ALA A 99 3.91 -17.54 13.42
C ALA A 99 3.85 -16.07 12.96
N LEU A 100 4.24 -15.13 13.81
CA LEU A 100 4.25 -13.69 13.47
C LEU A 100 5.20 -13.31 12.34
N VAL A 101 6.33 -14.02 12.21
CA VAL A 101 7.35 -13.74 11.19
C VAL A 101 6.99 -14.34 9.83
N LEU A 102 6.25 -15.45 9.81
CA LEU A 102 5.91 -16.17 8.58
C LEU A 102 4.51 -15.86 8.02
N GLY A 103 3.55 -15.51 8.87
CA GLY A 103 2.19 -15.18 8.46
C GLY A 103 2.08 -13.76 7.94
#